data_AF-A0A8K0GC84-F1
#
_entry.id   AF-A0A8K0GC84-F1
#
_cell.length_a   1.000
_cell.length_b   1.000
_cell.length_c   1.000
_cell.angle_alpha   90.00
_cell.angle_beta   90.00
_cell.angle_gamma   90.00
#
_symmetry.space_group_name_H-M   'P 1'
#
loop_
_entity.id
_entity.type
_entity.pdbx_description
1 polymer ?
#
loop_
_entity_poly.entity_id
_entity_poly.type
_entity_poly.pdbx_seq_one_letter_code
_entity_poly.pdbx_strand_id
1 'polypeptide(L)'
;MPRDKALSNDLRLSIINAYKKGISARRISVSHSLPRSTVQDIINLYKSTGGVGQKPKSADHLQLQKQIGELYVGFLDLSPIETLWNNMKKQLRKNPARTVSELRATLQNIWDNISPEECARLVDTMPSKIKAVIANKGDVIQY
;
A
#
# COMPACT_ATOMS: atom_id res chain seq x y z
N MET A 1 -29.39 -0.44 -21.47
CA MET A 1 -28.58 -1.67 -21.32
C MET A 1 -28.19 -1.81 -19.86
N PRO A 2 -28.40 -2.96 -19.22
CA PRO A 2 -28.16 -3.11 -17.78
C PRO A 2 -26.66 -2.95 -17.52
N ARG A 3 -26.30 -1.89 -16.81
CA ARG A 3 -24.94 -1.60 -16.36
C ARG A 3 -24.72 -2.34 -15.04
N ASP A 4 -23.50 -2.82 -14.84
CA ASP A 4 -22.94 -3.21 -13.54
C ASP A 4 -23.25 -4.61 -12.98
N LYS A 5 -23.18 -5.67 -13.80
CA LYS A 5 -22.81 -6.99 -13.25
C LYS A 5 -21.30 -7.08 -13.12
N ALA A 6 -20.80 -6.89 -11.90
CA ALA A 6 -19.39 -7.11 -11.58
C ALA A 6 -18.98 -8.53 -12.00
N LEU A 7 -18.07 -8.64 -12.97
CA LEU A 7 -17.45 -9.91 -13.35
C LEU A 7 -16.76 -10.52 -12.13
N SER A 8 -17.04 -11.80 -11.86
CA SER A 8 -16.43 -12.57 -10.77
C SER A 8 -14.91 -12.53 -10.85
N ASN A 9 -14.25 -12.42 -9.69
CA ASN A 9 -12.79 -12.39 -9.58
C ASN A 9 -12.15 -13.64 -10.20
N ASP A 10 -12.83 -14.78 -10.13
CA ASP A 10 -12.39 -16.04 -10.76
C ASP A 10 -12.29 -15.94 -12.28
N LEU A 11 -13.27 -15.27 -12.90
CA LEU A 11 -13.29 -15.06 -14.35
C LEU A 11 -12.19 -14.08 -14.78
N ARG A 12 -11.94 -13.04 -13.97
CA ARG A 12 -10.82 -12.11 -14.17
C ARG A 12 -9.45 -12.81 -14.07
N LEU A 13 -9.31 -13.76 -13.13
CA LEU A 13 -8.11 -14.59 -12.98
C LEU A 13 -7.87 -15.45 -14.22
N SER A 14 -8.91 -16.12 -14.73
CA SER A 14 -8.82 -16.93 -15.96
C SER A 14 -8.34 -16.11 -17.16
N ILE A 15 -8.88 -14.90 -17.33
CA ILE A 15 -8.48 -13.96 -18.40
C ILE A 15 -7.00 -13.58 -18.28
N ILE A 16 -6.54 -13.23 -17.09
CA ILE A 16 -5.14 -12.80 -16.86
C ILE A 16 -4.18 -13.98 -17.04
N ASN A 17 -4.55 -15.18 -16.60
CA ASN A 17 -3.76 -16.38 -16.83
C ASN A 17 -3.64 -16.73 -18.31
N ALA A 18 -4.74 -16.58 -19.08
CA ALA A 18 -4.71 -16.76 -20.54
C ALA A 18 -3.82 -15.71 -21.23
N TYR A 19 -3.86 -14.45 -20.77
CA TYR A 19 -2.97 -13.40 -21.25
C TYR A 19 -1.49 -13.70 -20.95
N LYS A 20 -1.17 -14.13 -19.72
CA LYS A 20 0.19 -14.55 -19.33
C LYS A 20 0.72 -15.70 -20.18
N LYS A 21 -0.16 -16.59 -20.65
CA LYS A 21 0.14 -17.69 -21.58
C LYS A 21 0.30 -17.23 -23.05
N GLY A 22 0.25 -15.92 -23.33
CA GLY A 22 0.43 -15.36 -24.67
C GLY A 22 -0.81 -15.45 -25.57
N ILE A 23 -1.98 -15.77 -25.02
CA ILE A 23 -3.23 -15.85 -25.78
C ILE A 23 -3.71 -14.42 -26.10
N SER A 24 -4.08 -14.18 -27.36
CA SER A 24 -4.54 -12.86 -27.79
C SER A 24 -5.89 -12.49 -27.18
N ALA A 25 -6.10 -11.21 -26.88
CA ALA A 25 -7.35 -10.70 -26.29
C ALA A 25 -8.60 -11.07 -27.10
N ARG A 26 -8.46 -11.22 -28.43
CA ARG A 26 -9.53 -11.69 -29.32
C ARG A 26 -9.93 -13.13 -29.02
N ARG A 27 -8.96 -14.04 -28.82
CA ARG A 27 -9.24 -15.45 -28.47
C ARG A 27 -9.82 -15.57 -27.06
N ILE A 28 -9.31 -14.78 -26.11
CA ILE A 28 -9.82 -14.75 -24.73
C ILE A 28 -11.28 -14.25 -24.70
N SER A 29 -11.59 -13.22 -25.48
CA SER A 29 -12.95 -12.69 -25.65
C SER A 29 -13.94 -13.74 -26.16
N VAL A 30 -13.54 -14.52 -27.17
CA VAL A 30 -14.37 -15.61 -27.71
C VAL A 30 -14.53 -16.73 -26.68
N SER A 31 -13.46 -17.16 -26.01
CA SER A 31 -13.49 -18.24 -25.02
C SER A 31 -14.37 -17.94 -23.79
N HIS A 32 -14.45 -16.67 -23.38
CA HIS A 32 -15.24 -16.25 -22.21
C HIS A 32 -16.55 -15.55 -22.57
N SER A 33 -16.90 -15.47 -23.87
CA SER A 33 -18.09 -14.77 -24.37
C SER A 33 -18.22 -13.32 -23.86
N LEU A 34 -17.10 -12.59 -23.81
CA LEU A 34 -17.06 -11.20 -23.35
C LEU A 34 -16.71 -10.25 -24.48
N PRO A 35 -17.16 -8.97 -24.42
CA PRO A 35 -16.71 -7.95 -25.35
C PRO A 35 -15.19 -7.80 -25.30
N ARG A 36 -14.57 -7.63 -26.48
CA ARG A 36 -13.12 -7.44 -26.60
C ARG A 36 -12.62 -6.23 -25.80
N SER A 37 -13.41 -5.17 -25.69
CA SER A 37 -13.13 -4.00 -24.86
C SER A 37 -12.97 -4.39 -23.39
N THR A 38 -13.90 -5.17 -22.84
CA THR A 38 -13.85 -5.64 -21.45
C THR A 38 -12.60 -6.46 -21.17
N VAL A 39 -12.22 -7.35 -22.08
CA VAL A 39 -10.97 -8.12 -21.95
C VAL A 39 -9.74 -7.21 -21.98
N GLN A 40 -9.74 -6.21 -22.87
CA GLN A 40 -8.64 -5.26 -22.98
C GLN A 40 -8.52 -4.36 -21.74
N ASP A 41 -9.65 -3.91 -21.19
CA ASP A 41 -9.70 -3.10 -19.96
C ASP A 41 -9.15 -3.88 -18.76
N ILE A 42 -9.50 -5.17 -18.64
CA ILE A 42 -8.95 -6.05 -17.60
C ILE A 42 -7.44 -6.24 -17.77
N ILE A 43 -6.94 -6.45 -18.99
CA ILE A 43 -5.50 -6.58 -19.25
C ILE A 43 -4.76 -5.27 -18.96
N ASN A 44 -5.31 -4.12 -19.35
CA ASN A 44 -4.72 -2.80 -19.10
C ASN A 44 -4.71 -2.47 -17.61
N LEU A 45 -5.76 -2.84 -16.88
CA LEU A 45 -5.82 -2.72 -15.43
C LEU A 45 -4.78 -3.61 -14.75
N TYR A 46 -4.62 -4.86 -15.20
CA TYR A 46 -3.59 -5.76 -14.69
C TYR A 46 -2.18 -5.22 -14.95
N LYS A 47 -1.90 -4.71 -16.16
CA LYS A 47 -0.60 -4.10 -16.50
C LYS A 47 -0.26 -2.88 -15.64
N SER A 48 -1.25 -2.13 -15.18
CA SER A 48 -1.04 -0.91 -14.38
C SER A 48 -1.03 -1.15 -12.87
N THR A 49 -1.77 -2.14 -12.37
CA THR A 49 -1.91 -2.39 -10.93
C THR A 49 -1.21 -3.65 -10.42
N GLY A 50 -0.89 -4.61 -11.29
CA GLY A 50 -0.42 -5.95 -10.91
C GLY A 50 -1.47 -6.82 -10.22
N GLY A 51 -2.64 -6.26 -9.89
CA GLY A 51 -3.74 -6.91 -9.20
C GLY A 51 -4.84 -7.40 -10.15
N VAL A 52 -5.64 -8.35 -9.66
CA VAL A 52 -6.74 -8.97 -10.41
C VAL A 52 -8.11 -8.40 -10.01
N GLY A 53 -8.16 -7.71 -8.87
CA GLY A 53 -9.35 -7.07 -8.34
C GLY A 53 -9.79 -5.83 -9.14
N GLN A 54 -10.99 -5.33 -8.83
CA GLN A 54 -11.40 -4.02 -9.31
C GLN A 54 -10.51 -2.94 -8.68
N LYS A 55 -10.24 -1.86 -9.44
CA LYS A 55 -9.63 -0.67 -8.86
C LYS A 55 -10.57 -0.16 -7.75
N PRO A 56 -10.10 0.08 -6.52
CA PRO A 56 -10.95 0.65 -5.49
C PRO A 56 -11.50 1.99 -6.01
N LYS A 57 -12.82 2.20 -5.85
CA LYS A 57 -13.42 3.49 -6.16
C LYS A 57 -12.77 4.52 -5.23
N SER A 58 -12.64 5.78 -5.69
CA SER A 58 -11.87 6.83 -5.00
C SER A 58 -12.17 7.00 -3.50
N ALA A 59 -13.36 6.60 -3.03
CA ALA A 59 -13.74 6.57 -1.63
C ALA A 59 -13.21 5.34 -0.86
N ASP A 60 -13.20 4.16 -1.49
CA ASP A 60 -12.70 2.91 -0.91
C ASP A 60 -11.18 2.93 -0.73
N HIS A 61 -10.42 3.68 -1.54
CA HIS A 61 -8.98 3.85 -1.29
C HIS A 61 -8.73 4.57 0.04
N LEU A 62 -9.53 5.59 0.35
CA LEU A 62 -9.43 6.32 1.61
C LEU A 62 -9.92 5.46 2.77
N GLN A 63 -10.97 4.65 2.55
CA GLN A 63 -11.54 3.76 3.56
C GLN A 63 -10.63 2.54 3.82
N LEU A 64 -9.99 1.99 2.79
CA LEU A 64 -8.95 0.97 2.91
C LEU A 64 -7.68 1.57 3.51
N GLN A 65 -7.26 2.79 3.19
CA GLN A 65 -6.15 3.45 3.90
C GLN A 65 -6.49 3.68 5.37
N LYS A 66 -7.74 4.03 5.68
CA LYS A 66 -8.22 4.25 7.05
C LYS A 66 -8.34 2.94 7.81
N GLN A 67 -8.81 1.87 7.17
CA GLN A 67 -9.01 0.54 7.75
C GLN A 67 -7.70 -0.25 7.83
N ILE A 68 -6.80 -0.10 6.84
CA ILE A 68 -5.40 -0.52 6.93
C ILE A 68 -4.75 0.28 8.05
N GLY A 69 -4.90 1.61 8.08
CA GLY A 69 -4.42 2.44 9.18
C GLY A 69 -4.89 1.95 10.55
N GLU A 70 -6.18 1.69 10.73
CA GLU A 70 -6.76 1.20 11.99
C GLU A 70 -6.28 -0.20 12.39
N LEU A 71 -6.15 -1.13 11.44
CA LEU A 71 -5.60 -2.47 11.70
C LEU A 71 -4.07 -2.46 11.88
N TYR A 72 -3.37 -1.53 11.25
CA TYR A 72 -1.93 -1.38 11.37
C TYR A 72 -1.56 -0.53 12.59
N VAL A 73 -2.40 0.36 13.11
CA VAL A 73 -2.07 1.27 14.24
C VAL A 73 -1.53 0.51 15.45
N GLY A 74 -2.09 -0.65 15.80
CA GLY A 74 -1.56 -1.49 16.88
C GLY A 74 -0.23 -2.21 16.56
N PHE A 75 0.06 -2.44 15.28
CA PHE A 75 1.31 -3.05 14.80
C PHE A 75 2.40 -2.00 14.46
N LEU A 76 1.97 -0.77 14.13
CA LEU A 76 2.77 0.39 13.74
C LEU A 76 3.66 0.83 14.90
N ASP A 77 3.10 0.84 16.11
CA ASP A 77 3.81 1.26 17.31
C ASP A 77 4.93 0.30 17.71
N LEU A 78 4.90 -0.94 17.21
CA LEU A 78 5.91 -1.95 17.47
C LEU A 78 6.99 -2.05 16.38
N SER A 79 6.85 -1.32 15.27
CA SER A 79 7.84 -1.37 14.20
C SER A 79 8.88 -0.26 14.33
N PRO A 80 10.18 -0.59 14.45
CA PRO A 80 11.26 0.42 14.49
C PRO A 80 11.22 1.37 13.29
N ILE A 81 10.76 0.90 12.13
CA ILE A 81 10.68 1.71 10.90
C ILE A 81 9.63 2.82 10.99
N GLU A 82 8.57 2.62 11.78
CA GLU A 82 7.51 3.63 11.96
C GLU A 82 7.95 4.71 12.93
N THR A 83 8.74 4.31 13.93
CA THR A 83 9.43 5.28 14.78
C THR A 83 10.42 6.12 13.97
N LEU A 84 11.14 5.48 13.04
CA LEU A 84 12.02 6.17 12.10
C LEU A 84 11.24 7.14 11.21
N TRP A 85 10.13 6.71 10.62
CA TRP A 85 9.26 7.57 9.82
C TRP A 85 8.71 8.76 10.61
N ASN A 86 8.32 8.56 11.87
CA ASN A 86 7.88 9.64 12.75
C ASN A 86 9.00 10.64 13.04
N ASN A 87 10.24 10.18 13.25
CA ASN A 87 11.40 11.05 13.40
C ASN A 87 11.66 11.85 12.12
N MET A 88 11.62 11.21 10.95
CA MET A 88 11.76 11.89 9.66
C MET A 88 10.67 12.95 9.44
N LYS A 89 9.40 12.63 9.73
CA LYS A 89 8.29 13.59 9.66
C LYS A 89 8.48 14.77 10.62
N LYS A 90 8.98 14.54 11.83
CA LYS A 90 9.31 15.62 12.79
C LYS A 90 10.41 16.53 12.23
N GLN A 91 11.44 15.99 11.60
CA GLN A 91 12.50 16.78 10.97
C GLN A 91 11.98 17.58 9.77
N LEU A 92 11.13 16.99 8.93
CA LEU A 92 10.48 17.69 7.81
C LEU A 92 9.58 18.84 8.27
N ARG A 93 8.88 18.71 9.40
CA ARG A 93 8.10 19.82 9.97
C ARG A 93 8.97 20.99 10.44
N LYS A 94 10.21 20.72 10.86
CA LYS A 94 11.19 21.76 11.23
C LYS A 94 11.78 22.46 10.02
N ASN A 95 11.87 21.78 8.88
CA ASN A 95 12.38 22.29 7.62
C ASN A 95 11.28 22.24 6.54
N PRO A 96 10.30 23.16 6.57
CA PRO A 96 9.20 23.14 5.62
C PRO A 96 9.69 23.41 4.19
N ALA A 97 9.59 22.40 3.32
CA ALA A 97 9.84 22.54 1.89
C ALA A 97 8.63 23.17 1.17
N ARG A 98 8.88 24.09 0.24
CA ARG A 98 7.81 24.78 -0.51
C ARG A 98 7.51 24.12 -1.84
N THR A 99 8.44 23.31 -2.35
CA THR A 99 8.29 22.57 -3.62
C THR A 99 8.48 21.06 -3.42
N VAL A 100 7.91 20.26 -4.33
CA VAL A 100 8.07 18.79 -4.30
C VAL A 100 9.54 18.39 -4.48
N SER A 101 10.30 19.16 -5.26
CA SER A 101 11.73 18.93 -5.48
C SER A 101 12.54 19.14 -4.20
N GLU A 102 12.31 20.25 -3.49
CA GLU A 102 12.93 20.53 -2.19
C GLU A 102 12.54 19.50 -1.14
N LEU A 103 11.27 19.06 -1.12
CA LEU A 103 10.80 18.05 -0.19
C LEU A 103 11.55 16.73 -0.41
N ARG A 104 11.71 16.33 -1.67
CA ARG A 104 12.45 15.11 -2.03
C ARG A 104 13.92 15.21 -1.63
N ALA A 105 14.57 16.34 -1.93
CA ALA A 105 15.97 16.57 -1.56
C ALA A 105 16.16 16.56 -0.04
N THR A 106 15.26 17.20 0.71
CA THR A 106 15.29 17.26 2.17
C THR A 106 15.06 15.87 2.77
N LEU A 107 14.09 15.11 2.24
CA LEU A 107 13.80 13.75 2.71
C LEU A 107 14.97 12.80 2.43
N GLN A 108 15.61 12.90 1.27
CA GLN A 108 16.81 12.13 0.94
C GLN A 108 17.97 12.49 1.88
N ASN A 109 18.21 13.79 2.12
CA ASN A 109 19.25 14.21 3.05
C ASN A 109 18.99 13.73 4.48
N ILE A 110 17.74 13.79 4.95
CA ILE A 110 17.39 13.23 6.27
C ILE A 110 17.68 11.72 6.29
N TRP A 111 17.29 10.99 5.24
CA TRP A 111 17.52 9.57 5.13
C TRP A 111 19.01 9.20 5.17
N ASP A 112 19.82 9.92 4.40
CA ASP A 112 21.27 9.66 4.28
C ASP A 112 22.04 10.00 5.57
N ASN A 113 21.48 10.87 6.42
CA ASN A 113 22.07 11.25 7.72
C ASN A 113 21.60 10.37 8.89
N ILE A 114 20.73 9.37 8.66
CA ILE A 114 20.36 8.42 9.72
C ILE A 114 21.56 7.54 10.02
N SER A 115 22.12 7.67 11.22
CA SER A 115 23.27 6.88 11.62
C SER A 115 22.88 5.44 12.00
N PRO A 116 23.75 4.45 11.79
CA PRO A 116 23.51 3.07 12.24
C PRO A 116 23.22 2.98 13.74
N GLU A 117 23.82 3.85 14.55
CA GLU A 117 23.60 3.92 16.00
C GLU A 117 22.19 4.39 16.34
N GLU A 118 21.60 5.25 15.51
CA GLU A 118 20.20 5.66 15.69
C GLU A 118 19.24 4.50 15.41
N CYS A 119 19.52 3.70 14.38
CA CYS A 119 18.80 2.45 14.13
C CYS A 119 18.95 1.45 15.28
N ALA A 120 20.15 1.31 15.85
CA ALA A 120 20.39 0.43 17.00
C ALA A 120 19.58 0.87 18.23
N ARG A 121 19.60 2.18 18.55
CA ARG A 121 18.79 2.74 19.65
C ARG A 121 17.30 2.45 19.46
N LEU A 122 16.77 2.53 18.24
CA LEU A 122 15.38 2.21 17.96
C LEU A 122 15.05 0.75 18.28
N VAL A 123 15.94 -0.18 17.92
CA VAL A 123 15.78 -1.61 18.25
C VAL A 123 15.86 -1.84 19.76
N ASP A 124 16.78 -1.17 20.46
CA ASP A 124 16.94 -1.28 21.91
C ASP A 124 15.70 -0.81 22.69
N THR A 125 14.90 0.10 22.13
CA THR A 125 13.63 0.52 22.76
C THR A 125 12.53 -0.53 22.66
N MET A 126 12.68 -1.55 21.80
CA MET A 126 11.58 -2.46 21.52
C MET A 126 11.12 -3.33 22.68
N PRO A 127 12.01 -3.90 23.52
CA PRO A 127 11.58 -4.62 24.72
C PRO A 127 10.69 -3.78 25.64
N SER A 128 10.96 -2.49 25.76
CA SER A 128 10.15 -1.56 26.56
C SER A 128 8.79 -1.30 25.95
N LYS A 129 8.71 -1.14 24.62
CA LYS A 129 7.43 -0.98 23.91
C LYS A 129 6.56 -2.23 23.98
N ILE A 130 7.17 -3.41 23.84
CA ILE A 130 6.46 -4.69 23.98
C ILE A 130 5.87 -4.82 25.39
N LYS A 131 6.63 -4.46 26.43
CA LYS A 131 6.11 -4.43 27.81
C LYS A 131 4.93 -3.46 27.97
N ALA A 132 4.99 -2.28 27.35
CA ALA A 132 3.91 -1.30 27.37
C ALA A 132 2.64 -1.81 26.67
N VAL A 133 2.77 -2.48 25.52
CA VAL A 133 1.64 -3.10 24.80
C VAL A 133 1.00 -4.21 25.63
N ILE A 134 1.81 -5.06 26.28
CA ILE A 134 1.32 -6.12 27.16
C ILE A 134 0.55 -5.51 28.35
N ALA A 135 1.09 -4.44 28.96
CA ALA A 135 0.43 -3.74 30.06
C ALA A 135 -0.90 -3.09 29.62
N ASN A 136 -0.97 -2.56 28.40
CA ASN A 136 -2.17 -2.00 27.79
C ASN A 136 -3.12 -3.05 27.20
N LYS A 137 -2.88 -4.34 27.43
CA LYS A 137 -3.71 -5.45 26.89
C LYS A 137 -3.89 -5.41 25.37
N GLY A 138 -2.87 -4.93 24.64
CA GLY A 138 -2.90 -4.80 23.18
C GLY A 138 -3.50 -3.50 22.64
N ASP A 139 -3.84 -2.54 23.51
CA ASP A 139 -4.29 -1.21 23.11
C ASP A 139 -3.11 -0.26 22.79
N VAL A 140 -3.40 0.88 22.16
CA VAL A 140 -2.42 1.86 21.67
C VAL A 140 -1.44 2.28 22.77
N ILE A 141 -0.15 2.26 22.45
CA ILE A 141 0.89 2.75 23.37
C ILE A 141 1.13 4.24 23.13
N GLN A 142 0.94 5.05 24.16
CA GLN A 142 1.31 6.47 24.09
C GLN A 142 2.84 6.62 24.17
N TYR A 143 3.40 7.36 23.22
CA TYR A 143 4.82 7.72 23.14
C TYR A 143 5.17 8.94 23.98
#